data_AF-A0AA39DGD0-F1
#
_entry.id   AF-A0AA39DGD0-F1
#
_cell.length_a   1.000
_cell.length_b   1.000
_cell.length_c   1.000
_cell.angle_alpha   90.00
_cell.angle_beta   90.00
_cell.angle_gamma   90.00
#
_symmetry.space_group_name_H-M   'P 1'
#
loop_
_entity.id
_entity.type
_entity.pdbx_description
1 polymer ?
#
loop_
_entity_poly.entity_id
_entity_poly.type
_entity_poly.pdbx_seq_one_letter_code
_entity_poly.pdbx_strand_id
1 'polypeptide(L)'
;MEPVGDQDSRQQALRPIQTKRSAAREVEGDGKNPEDIKEEEEEGEALSPVGRIFHETCFNVYVIAIAGCKTRINVDVVKANLEHTLLKHPRFSSLQVKDVKKDGGMKWVPTKVDLDKQIIIPSLHHTISSPDKMVEDYISNLSKTYIDYSKPLWELHILNIKTSDAESVAVFRIHHSLGDGMSLMSLVLACSRQISNPKALPTLPVKKTSNPDPVNSGRIWWTIRLVWNTIIDVLMFLATTLFLKDTMTPLSNGWKKGGGHVPRRFVYRTVSLDDIKLIKNGMKTTINDVVMGVSLAGLSRYLNRRYGETKEDKGATQKKNNLPKNIRLRATLIMNIRPSPGIHVAAFLYHRVMNHTTMCFSNIVGPMEEIGFYGHPMAFLAPSVYGQPHGLMIHFQSYINKMTFVLSVDEEIIPDPNRLCDDLEESLKFIKDAVVARRLV
;
A
#
# COMPACT_ATOMS: atom_id res chain seq x y z
N MET A 1 -31.01 -1.81 25.92
CA MET A 1 -30.13 -0.79 25.28
C MET A 1 -29.61 -1.41 24.00
N GLU A 2 -30.23 -1.05 22.88
CA GLU A 2 -29.78 -1.45 21.55
C GLU A 2 -28.42 -0.80 21.22
N PRO A 3 -27.55 -1.45 20.46
CA PRO A 3 -26.29 -0.84 20.04
C PRO A 3 -26.60 0.23 19.00
N VAL A 4 -26.16 1.47 19.27
CA VAL A 4 -26.18 2.57 18.30
C VAL A 4 -25.22 2.21 17.17
N GLY A 5 -25.77 1.62 16.10
CA GLY A 5 -25.04 1.30 14.89
C GLY A 5 -24.54 2.57 14.20
N ASP A 6 -23.30 2.52 13.72
CA ASP A 6 -22.66 3.54 12.89
C ASP A 6 -23.50 3.77 11.60
N GLN A 7 -24.39 4.77 11.62
CA GLN A 7 -25.44 4.98 10.60
C GLN A 7 -24.93 5.46 9.23
N ASP A 8 -23.62 5.66 9.06
CA ASP A 8 -23.05 6.37 7.90
C ASP A 8 -22.37 5.51 6.83
N SER A 9 -22.27 4.19 7.01
CA SER A 9 -21.68 3.28 6.02
C SER A 9 -22.64 2.15 5.61
N ARG A 10 -22.67 1.81 4.32
CA ARG A 10 -23.37 0.61 3.81
C ARG A 10 -22.31 -0.42 3.38
N GLN A 11 -22.60 -1.68 3.64
CA GLN A 11 -21.83 -2.80 3.08
C GLN A 11 -22.25 -2.99 1.61
N GLN A 12 -21.29 -2.99 0.70
CA GLN A 12 -21.52 -3.35 -0.69
C GLN A 12 -20.72 -4.61 -1.01
N ALA A 13 -21.41 -5.65 -1.48
CA ALA A 13 -20.75 -6.82 -2.03
C ALA A 13 -19.97 -6.44 -3.30
N LEU A 14 -18.72 -6.89 -3.39
CA LEU A 14 -17.89 -6.65 -4.57
C LEU A 14 -18.55 -7.27 -5.81
N ARG A 15 -18.59 -6.48 -6.89
CA ARG A 15 -18.97 -7.01 -8.20
C ARG A 15 -17.82 -7.87 -8.75
N PRO A 16 -18.11 -8.93 -9.52
CA PRO A 16 -17.09 -9.68 -10.23
C PRO A 16 -16.20 -8.74 -11.07
N ILE A 17 -14.90 -9.00 -11.12
CA ILE A 17 -13.97 -8.24 -11.96
C ILE A 17 -14.37 -8.47 -13.43
N GLN A 18 -15.03 -7.50 -14.05
CA GLN A 18 -15.30 -7.52 -15.48
C GLN A 18 -14.03 -7.14 -16.23
N THR A 19 -13.56 -8.01 -17.10
CA THR A 19 -12.43 -7.75 -17.99
C THR A 19 -12.98 -7.43 -19.38
N LYS A 20 -12.26 -6.66 -20.21
CA LYS A 20 -12.68 -6.41 -21.60
C LYS A 20 -12.95 -7.72 -22.37
N ARG A 21 -12.23 -8.79 -22.03
CA ARG A 21 -12.41 -10.13 -22.63
C ARG A 21 -13.67 -10.85 -22.15
N SER A 22 -14.13 -10.62 -20.91
CA SER A 22 -15.44 -11.13 -20.46
C SER A 22 -16.58 -10.37 -21.12
N ALA A 23 -16.43 -9.06 -21.32
CA ALA A 23 -17.39 -8.25 -22.08
C ALA A 23 -17.42 -8.63 -23.56
N ALA A 24 -16.28 -8.92 -24.19
CA ALA A 24 -16.23 -9.34 -25.59
C ALA A 24 -16.89 -10.70 -25.85
N ARG A 25 -16.88 -11.63 -24.87
CA ARG A 25 -17.62 -12.91 -24.96
C ARG A 25 -19.13 -12.76 -24.71
N GLU A 26 -19.55 -11.73 -24.00
CA GLU A 26 -20.98 -11.42 -23.81
C GLU A 26 -21.56 -10.60 -24.98
N VAL A 27 -20.70 -9.96 -25.79
CA VAL A 27 -21.04 -9.19 -26.99
C VAL A 27 -20.61 -9.98 -28.25
N GLU A 28 -20.96 -11.26 -28.33
CA GLU A 28 -21.05 -11.95 -29.63
C GLU A 28 -22.32 -11.47 -30.34
N GLY A 29 -22.24 -10.27 -30.93
CA GLY A 29 -23.35 -9.65 -31.63
C GLY A 29 -23.02 -8.33 -32.34
N ASP A 30 -21.81 -7.79 -32.18
CA ASP A 30 -21.40 -6.57 -32.89
C ASP A 30 -20.34 -6.90 -33.94
N GLY A 31 -20.60 -6.49 -35.18
CA GLY A 31 -19.96 -6.94 -36.42
C GLY A 31 -18.53 -6.46 -36.62
N LYS A 32 -17.60 -6.81 -35.72
CA LYS A 32 -16.16 -6.70 -35.97
C LYS A 32 -15.70 -7.82 -36.90
N ASN A 33 -14.91 -7.45 -37.91
CA ASN A 33 -14.35 -8.38 -38.88
C ASN A 33 -13.36 -9.34 -38.18
N PRO A 34 -13.36 -10.66 -38.46
CA PRO A 34 -12.49 -11.62 -37.77
C PRO A 34 -10.98 -11.34 -37.92
N GLU A 35 -10.59 -10.61 -38.96
CA GLU A 35 -9.20 -10.20 -39.21
C GLU A 35 -8.75 -9.07 -38.27
N ASP A 36 -9.61 -8.09 -37.99
CA ASP A 36 -9.32 -6.99 -37.06
C ASP A 36 -9.16 -7.50 -35.60
N ILE A 37 -9.91 -8.55 -35.24
CA ILE A 37 -9.80 -9.20 -33.92
C ILE A 37 -8.48 -9.96 -33.82
N LYS A 38 -8.03 -10.60 -34.91
CA LYS A 38 -6.73 -11.28 -34.96
C LYS A 38 -5.57 -10.28 -34.89
N GLU A 39 -5.66 -9.15 -35.58
CA GLU A 39 -4.64 -8.10 -35.49
C GLU A 39 -4.59 -7.43 -34.10
N GLU A 40 -5.75 -7.17 -33.46
CA GLU A 40 -5.80 -6.69 -32.06
C GLU A 40 -5.24 -7.74 -31.07
N GLU A 41 -5.49 -9.04 -31.29
CA GLU A 41 -4.92 -10.12 -30.47
C GLU A 41 -3.41 -10.32 -30.71
N GLU A 42 -2.90 -10.08 -31.92
CA GLU A 42 -1.46 -10.15 -32.26
C GLU A 42 -0.66 -8.93 -31.76
N GLU A 43 -1.25 -7.72 -31.76
CA GLU A 43 -0.57 -6.52 -31.26
C GLU A 43 -0.41 -6.51 -29.73
N GLY A 44 -1.33 -7.11 -28.97
CA GLY A 44 -1.29 -7.20 -27.52
C GLY A 44 -1.55 -5.87 -26.79
N GLU A 45 -2.11 -5.93 -25.58
CA GLU A 45 -2.48 -4.72 -24.82
C GLU A 45 -1.23 -3.94 -24.38
N ALA A 46 -1.16 -2.64 -24.68
CA ALA A 46 -0.06 -1.79 -24.23
C ALA A 46 -0.11 -1.53 -22.70
N LEU A 47 1.07 -1.41 -22.07
CA LEU A 47 1.16 -1.01 -20.68
C LEU A 47 0.71 0.44 -20.49
N SER A 48 0.04 0.70 -19.35
CA SER A 48 -0.29 2.08 -18.96
C SER A 48 0.98 2.94 -18.78
N PRO A 49 0.90 4.27 -18.94
CA PRO A 49 2.04 5.15 -18.70
C PRO A 49 2.67 4.95 -17.32
N VAL A 50 1.86 4.93 -16.25
CA VAL A 50 2.35 4.69 -14.87
C VAL A 50 2.95 3.29 -14.73
N GLY A 51 2.35 2.28 -15.34
CA GLY A 51 2.91 0.93 -15.38
C GLY A 51 4.32 0.90 -15.97
N ARG A 52 4.58 1.67 -17.03
CA ARG A 52 5.92 1.83 -17.63
C ARG A 52 6.90 2.59 -16.75
N ILE A 53 6.45 3.64 -16.04
CA ILE A 53 7.30 4.39 -15.10
C ILE A 53 7.84 3.46 -14.01
N PHE A 54 7.06 2.47 -13.57
CA PHE A 54 7.55 1.48 -12.61
C PHE A 54 8.62 0.53 -13.15
N HIS A 55 8.98 0.58 -14.43
CA HIS A 55 10.15 -0.13 -14.98
C HIS A 55 11.40 0.74 -15.09
N GLU A 56 11.30 2.05 -14.80
CA GLU A 56 12.45 2.95 -14.76
C GLU A 56 13.40 2.55 -13.62
N THR A 57 14.70 2.60 -13.87
CA THR A 57 15.72 2.13 -12.91
C THR A 57 15.68 2.87 -11.58
N CYS A 58 15.30 4.15 -11.59
CA CYS A 58 15.15 4.98 -10.40
C CYS A 58 13.78 4.85 -9.70
N PHE A 59 12.86 4.07 -10.27
CA PHE A 59 11.48 3.98 -9.80
C PHE A 59 10.87 2.58 -9.97
N ASN A 60 11.69 1.54 -9.82
CA ASN A 60 11.24 0.15 -9.88
C ASN A 60 10.59 -0.27 -8.55
N VAL A 61 9.27 -0.14 -8.46
CA VAL A 61 8.50 -0.32 -7.22
C VAL A 61 7.83 -1.68 -7.19
N TYR A 62 7.91 -2.32 -6.03
CA TYR A 62 7.21 -3.56 -5.72
C TYR A 62 6.27 -3.35 -4.54
N VAL A 63 5.11 -3.97 -4.61
CA VAL A 63 4.19 -4.17 -3.49
C VAL A 63 4.57 -5.46 -2.78
N ILE A 64 4.63 -5.41 -1.45
CA ILE A 64 4.78 -6.58 -0.60
C ILE A 64 3.54 -6.67 0.29
N ALA A 65 2.70 -7.68 0.06
CA ALA A 65 1.52 -7.92 0.87
C ALA A 65 1.81 -9.06 1.84
N ILE A 66 1.95 -8.73 3.12
CA ILE A 66 2.21 -9.68 4.20
C ILE A 66 0.86 -10.07 4.81
N ALA A 67 0.56 -11.35 4.86
CA ALA A 67 -0.69 -11.89 5.37
C ALA A 67 -0.41 -13.01 6.36
N GLY A 68 -0.82 -12.84 7.62
CA GLY A 68 -0.79 -13.90 8.61
C GLY A 68 -2.05 -14.77 8.52
N CYS A 69 -1.89 -16.09 8.61
CA CYS A 69 -3.00 -17.04 8.66
C CYS A 69 -3.10 -17.71 10.04
N LYS A 70 -4.31 -17.93 10.53
CA LYS A 70 -4.62 -18.63 11.80
C LYS A 70 -4.40 -20.16 11.70
N THR A 71 -3.99 -20.65 10.53
CA THR A 71 -3.72 -22.07 10.26
C THR A 71 -2.45 -22.19 9.43
N ARG A 72 -1.81 -23.36 9.43
CA ARG A 72 -0.78 -23.70 8.44
C ARG A 72 -1.39 -23.68 7.03
N ILE A 73 -0.71 -23.05 6.07
CA ILE A 73 -1.18 -22.95 4.69
C ILE A 73 -0.89 -24.26 3.95
N ASN A 74 -1.93 -24.82 3.32
CA ASN A 74 -1.83 -25.96 2.43
C ASN A 74 -1.55 -25.45 1.01
N VAL A 75 -0.34 -25.72 0.52
CA VAL A 75 0.12 -25.17 -0.76
C VAL A 75 -0.65 -25.74 -1.95
N ASP A 76 -1.05 -27.00 -1.91
CA ASP A 76 -1.81 -27.63 -3.01
C ASP A 76 -3.20 -27.03 -3.14
N VAL A 77 -3.85 -26.72 -2.01
CA VAL A 77 -5.13 -26.00 -1.98
C VAL A 77 -4.96 -24.59 -2.57
N VAL A 78 -3.90 -23.89 -2.21
CA VAL A 78 -3.60 -22.55 -2.77
C VAL A 78 -3.39 -22.63 -4.28
N LYS A 79 -2.57 -23.58 -4.77
CA LYS A 79 -2.33 -23.81 -6.20
C LYS A 79 -3.63 -24.04 -6.97
N ALA A 80 -4.45 -24.99 -6.53
CA ALA A 80 -5.71 -25.32 -7.18
C ALA A 80 -6.67 -24.13 -7.26
N ASN A 81 -6.73 -23.29 -6.22
CA ASN A 81 -7.64 -22.15 -6.21
C ASN A 81 -7.11 -20.92 -6.97
N LEU A 82 -5.79 -20.73 -7.07
CA LEU A 82 -5.17 -19.65 -7.86
C LEU A 82 -5.55 -19.76 -9.34
N GLU A 83 -5.61 -20.98 -9.88
CA GLU A 83 -6.05 -21.24 -11.27
C GLU A 83 -7.46 -20.71 -11.54
N HIS A 84 -8.34 -20.79 -10.54
CA HIS A 84 -9.73 -20.37 -10.68
C HIS A 84 -9.98 -18.89 -10.34
N THR A 85 -8.97 -18.17 -9.85
CA THR A 85 -9.08 -16.77 -9.39
C THR A 85 -7.98 -15.89 -9.98
N LEU A 86 -6.79 -15.83 -9.36
CA LEU A 86 -5.68 -14.96 -9.78
C LEU A 86 -5.33 -15.14 -11.25
N LEU A 87 -5.20 -16.38 -11.71
CA LEU A 87 -4.77 -16.68 -13.08
C LEU A 87 -5.84 -16.37 -14.14
N LYS A 88 -7.10 -16.15 -13.74
CA LYS A 88 -8.13 -15.63 -14.65
C LYS A 88 -7.94 -14.14 -14.96
N HIS A 89 -7.16 -13.43 -14.14
CA HIS A 89 -6.88 -12.02 -14.38
C HIS A 89 -5.74 -11.86 -15.41
N PRO A 90 -5.98 -11.25 -16.59
CA PRO A 90 -5.00 -11.23 -17.69
C PRO A 90 -3.62 -10.73 -17.30
N ARG A 91 -3.54 -9.68 -16.48
CA ARG A 91 -2.26 -9.11 -16.02
C ARG A 91 -1.40 -10.09 -15.21
N PHE A 92 -2.00 -11.00 -14.45
CA PHE A 92 -1.26 -11.97 -13.64
C PHE A 92 -0.86 -13.23 -14.43
N SER A 93 -1.40 -13.38 -15.64
CA SER A 93 -1.10 -14.46 -16.59
C SER A 93 -0.45 -13.93 -17.87
N SER A 94 0.27 -12.81 -17.77
CA SER A 94 0.96 -12.16 -18.89
C SER A 94 2.38 -11.74 -18.50
N LEU A 95 3.26 -11.77 -19.49
CA LEU A 95 4.59 -11.16 -19.46
C LEU A 95 4.50 -9.70 -19.88
N GLN A 96 5.47 -8.89 -19.45
CA GLN A 96 5.63 -7.51 -19.89
C GLN A 96 6.87 -7.41 -20.79
N VAL A 97 6.64 -7.31 -22.09
CA VAL A 97 7.70 -7.38 -23.10
C VAL A 97 7.88 -6.01 -23.75
N LYS A 98 9.13 -5.61 -24.00
CA LYS A 98 9.44 -4.41 -24.77
C LYS A 98 8.99 -4.59 -26.23
N ASP A 99 8.27 -3.61 -26.74
CA ASP A 99 7.84 -3.56 -28.13
C ASP A 99 9.03 -3.11 -28.99
N VAL A 100 9.46 -3.98 -29.91
CA VAL A 100 10.59 -3.71 -30.81
C VAL A 100 10.20 -2.68 -31.87
N LYS A 101 8.90 -2.53 -32.18
CA LYS A 101 8.40 -1.62 -33.23
C LYS A 101 8.19 -0.18 -32.73
N LYS A 102 8.04 0.03 -31.42
CA LYS A 102 7.83 1.34 -30.80
C LYS A 102 8.89 1.57 -29.74
N ASP A 103 9.77 2.54 -29.96
CA ASP A 103 10.82 2.88 -28.97
C ASP A 103 10.19 3.18 -27.59
N GLY A 104 10.63 2.45 -26.56
CA GLY A 104 10.07 2.52 -25.20
C GLY A 104 8.65 1.96 -25.02
N GLY A 105 8.05 1.33 -26.04
CA GLY A 105 6.77 0.62 -25.92
C GLY A 105 6.92 -0.64 -25.06
N MET A 106 5.95 -0.93 -24.19
CA MET A 106 5.85 -2.22 -23.52
C MET A 106 4.43 -2.75 -23.69
N LYS A 107 4.30 -4.06 -23.90
CA LYS A 107 3.02 -4.73 -24.07
C LYS A 107 2.88 -5.96 -23.18
N TRP A 108 1.63 -6.29 -22.88
CA TRP A 108 1.23 -7.51 -22.20
C TRP A 108 1.17 -8.66 -23.20
N VAL A 109 1.92 -9.72 -22.92
CA VAL A 109 1.93 -10.95 -23.73
C VAL A 109 1.42 -12.10 -22.86
N PRO A 110 0.24 -12.67 -23.14
CA PRO A 110 -0.28 -13.81 -22.40
C PRO A 110 0.72 -14.96 -22.33
N THR A 111 0.79 -15.62 -21.17
CA THR A 111 1.66 -16.77 -20.97
C THR A 111 0.99 -17.82 -20.08
N LYS A 112 1.43 -19.08 -20.20
CA LYS A 112 1.05 -20.13 -19.26
C LYS A 112 1.89 -19.98 -17.99
N VAL A 113 1.23 -19.72 -16.87
CA VAL A 113 1.91 -19.56 -15.58
C VAL A 113 2.31 -20.93 -15.04
N ASP A 114 3.58 -21.05 -14.66
CA ASP A 114 4.12 -22.20 -13.94
C ASP A 114 4.04 -21.93 -12.42
N LEU A 115 3.04 -22.52 -11.76
CA LEU A 115 2.79 -22.27 -10.34
C LEU A 115 3.91 -22.78 -9.42
N ASP A 116 4.72 -23.74 -9.86
CA ASP A 116 5.84 -24.26 -9.07
C ASP A 116 7.02 -23.28 -9.02
N LYS A 117 7.15 -22.42 -10.03
CA LYS A 117 8.14 -21.32 -10.06
C LYS A 117 7.64 -20.05 -9.38
N GLN A 118 6.32 -19.90 -9.30
CA GLN A 118 5.65 -18.69 -8.80
C GLN A 118 5.35 -18.79 -7.31
N ILE A 119 5.14 -20.00 -6.80
CA ILE A 119 4.92 -20.25 -5.38
C ILE A 119 6.20 -20.78 -4.75
N ILE A 120 6.79 -19.99 -3.86
CA ILE A 120 8.07 -20.27 -3.24
C ILE A 120 7.85 -20.72 -1.81
N ILE A 121 8.34 -21.92 -1.47
CA ILE A 121 8.30 -22.45 -0.11
C ILE A 121 9.74 -22.48 0.42
N PRO A 122 10.19 -21.46 1.16
CA PRO A 122 11.54 -21.44 1.68
C PRO A 122 11.73 -22.53 2.75
N SER A 123 12.88 -23.21 2.71
CA SER A 123 13.33 -24.05 3.82
C SER A 123 13.84 -23.15 4.93
N LEU A 124 13.03 -22.96 5.97
CA LEU A 124 13.39 -22.17 7.14
C LEU A 124 13.85 -23.12 8.24
N HIS A 125 15.11 -23.03 8.65
CA HIS A 125 15.65 -23.85 9.74
C HIS A 125 15.08 -23.36 11.09
N HIS A 126 14.40 -24.26 11.81
CA HIS A 126 13.72 -24.01 13.09
C HIS A 126 14.62 -23.64 14.28
N THR A 127 15.94 -23.52 14.07
CA THR A 127 16.93 -23.39 15.15
C THR A 127 17.15 -21.96 15.67
N ILE A 128 16.38 -20.98 15.19
CA ILE A 128 16.55 -19.56 15.57
C ILE A 128 15.56 -19.21 16.69
N SER A 129 16.04 -18.48 17.70
CA SER A 129 15.29 -18.08 18.90
C SER A 129 14.11 -17.12 18.69
N SER A 130 13.93 -16.55 17.49
CA SER A 130 12.86 -15.59 17.19
C SER A 130 12.25 -15.84 15.79
N PRO A 131 11.09 -16.53 15.72
CA PRO A 131 10.34 -16.75 14.48
C PRO A 131 9.92 -15.45 13.78
N ASP A 132 9.47 -14.44 14.54
CA ASP A 132 9.06 -13.14 14.01
C ASP A 132 10.21 -12.44 13.28
N LYS A 133 11.39 -12.38 13.92
CA LYS A 133 12.58 -11.79 13.31
C LYS A 133 13.02 -12.54 12.05
N MET A 134 12.90 -13.86 12.03
CA MET A 134 13.20 -14.66 10.83
C MET A 134 12.29 -14.28 9.65
N VAL A 135 10.98 -14.12 9.90
CA VAL A 135 10.03 -13.67 8.88
C VAL A 135 10.38 -12.26 8.40
N GLU A 136 10.68 -11.33 9.32
CA GLU A 136 11.12 -9.97 8.97
C GLU A 136 12.40 -9.96 8.13
N ASP A 137 13.41 -10.75 8.50
CA ASP A 137 14.69 -10.88 7.78
C ASP A 137 14.47 -11.48 6.37
N TYR A 138 13.58 -12.48 6.25
CA TYR A 138 13.22 -13.07 4.97
C TYR A 138 12.58 -12.03 4.04
N ILE A 139 11.56 -11.32 4.53
CA ILE A 139 10.85 -10.27 3.78
C ILE A 139 11.81 -9.14 3.40
N SER A 140 12.72 -8.76 4.31
CA SER A 140 13.76 -7.77 4.02
C SER A 140 14.67 -8.23 2.89
N ASN A 141 15.08 -9.50 2.87
CA ASN A 141 15.91 -10.05 1.81
C ASN A 141 15.22 -10.04 0.43
N LEU A 142 13.88 -10.18 0.36
CA LEU A 142 13.15 -10.04 -0.90
C LEU A 142 13.30 -8.65 -1.53
N SER A 143 13.48 -7.61 -0.71
CA SER A 143 13.68 -6.24 -1.21
C SER A 143 15.04 -6.00 -1.86
N LYS A 144 15.99 -6.94 -1.70
CA LYS A 144 17.36 -6.85 -2.23
C LYS A 144 17.48 -7.38 -3.66
N THR A 145 16.46 -8.04 -4.18
CA THR A 145 16.47 -8.69 -5.50
C THR A 145 15.40 -8.10 -6.41
N TYR A 146 15.37 -8.53 -7.68
CA TYR A 146 14.28 -8.23 -8.61
C TYR A 146 13.54 -9.53 -8.95
N ILE A 147 12.28 -9.42 -9.35
CA ILE A 147 11.59 -10.54 -9.99
C ILE A 147 12.14 -10.66 -11.41
N ASP A 148 12.43 -11.88 -11.86
CA ASP A 148 12.84 -12.14 -13.23
C ASP A 148 11.73 -11.72 -14.22
N TYR A 149 12.07 -10.89 -15.22
CA TYR A 149 11.14 -10.42 -16.25
C TYR A 149 10.77 -11.50 -17.27
N SER A 150 11.43 -12.66 -17.25
CA SER A 150 11.07 -13.81 -18.09
C SER A 150 9.78 -14.52 -17.63
N LYS A 151 9.28 -14.19 -16.43
CA LYS A 151 8.08 -14.79 -15.83
C LYS A 151 7.07 -13.70 -15.43
N PRO A 152 5.79 -14.04 -15.17
CA PRO A 152 4.82 -13.09 -14.62
C PRO A 152 5.38 -12.42 -13.36
N LEU A 153 5.23 -11.11 -13.24
CA LEU A 153 5.94 -10.27 -12.26
C LEU A 153 5.35 -10.32 -10.84
N TRP A 154 5.10 -11.52 -10.36
CA TRP A 154 4.59 -11.77 -9.03
C TRP A 154 5.11 -13.10 -8.49
N GLU A 155 5.30 -13.16 -7.19
CA GLU A 155 5.77 -14.34 -6.46
C GLU A 155 4.98 -14.47 -5.15
N LEU A 156 4.48 -15.66 -4.84
CA LEU A 156 3.81 -15.96 -3.59
C LEU A 156 4.72 -16.82 -2.72
N HIS A 157 5.20 -16.27 -1.62
CA HIS A 157 6.04 -16.99 -0.68
C HIS A 157 5.20 -17.49 0.49
N ILE A 158 5.28 -18.78 0.80
CA ILE A 158 4.50 -19.42 1.87
C ILE A 158 5.45 -19.87 2.97
N LEU A 159 5.43 -19.14 4.09
CA LEU A 159 6.26 -19.40 5.27
C LEU A 159 5.37 -20.08 6.32
N ASN A 160 5.39 -21.41 6.33
CA ASN A 160 4.68 -22.22 7.32
C ASN A 160 5.43 -22.28 8.67
N ILE A 161 5.66 -21.09 9.25
CA ILE A 161 6.28 -20.88 10.56
C ILE A 161 5.30 -20.14 11.46
N LYS A 162 5.16 -20.61 12.70
CA LYS A 162 4.35 -19.95 13.72
C LYS A 162 5.09 -18.73 14.26
N THR A 163 4.47 -17.56 14.13
CA THR A 163 4.93 -16.28 14.69
C THR A 163 4.12 -15.94 15.94
N SER A 164 4.38 -14.78 16.54
CA SER A 164 3.59 -14.28 17.67
C SER A 164 2.11 -14.05 17.32
N ASP A 165 1.83 -13.63 16.08
CA ASP A 165 0.48 -13.22 15.64
C ASP A 165 -0.22 -14.19 14.68
N ALA A 166 0.46 -15.24 14.19
CA ALA A 166 -0.08 -16.16 13.19
C ALA A 166 0.53 -17.58 13.23
N GLU A 167 -0.19 -18.58 12.72
CA GLU A 167 0.31 -19.96 12.56
C GLU A 167 1.15 -20.14 11.29
N SER A 168 0.97 -19.25 10.31
CA SER A 168 1.82 -19.16 9.11
C SER A 168 1.72 -17.77 8.47
N VAL A 169 2.66 -17.45 7.60
CA VAL A 169 2.72 -16.16 6.89
C VAL A 169 2.82 -16.38 5.38
N ALA A 170 1.91 -15.76 4.63
CA ALA A 170 2.02 -15.62 3.19
C ALA A 170 2.58 -14.23 2.85
N VAL A 171 3.56 -14.18 1.96
CA VAL A 171 4.14 -12.92 1.46
C VAL A 171 3.94 -12.89 -0.04
N PHE A 172 3.06 -12.01 -0.50
CA PHE A 172 2.80 -11.82 -1.92
C PHE A 172 3.61 -10.62 -2.42
N ARG A 173 4.63 -10.91 -3.23
CA ARG A 173 5.52 -9.92 -3.84
C ARG A 173 5.05 -9.64 -5.26
N ILE A 174 4.73 -8.39 -5.57
CA ILE A 174 4.07 -8.01 -6.83
C ILE A 174 4.76 -6.77 -7.40
N HIS A 175 5.17 -6.79 -8.66
CA HIS A 175 5.65 -5.57 -9.32
C HIS A 175 4.51 -4.56 -9.48
N HIS A 176 4.72 -3.30 -9.09
CA HIS A 176 3.65 -2.30 -8.99
C HIS A 176 3.03 -1.92 -10.36
N SER A 177 3.65 -2.30 -11.48
CA SER A 177 3.06 -2.19 -12.82
C SER A 177 1.81 -3.08 -13.02
N LEU A 178 1.60 -4.11 -12.19
CA LEU A 178 0.43 -5.00 -12.26
C LEU A 178 -0.86 -4.34 -11.75
N GLY A 179 -0.77 -3.49 -10.73
CA GLY A 179 -1.92 -2.82 -10.12
C GLY A 179 -1.53 -1.85 -9.01
N ASP A 180 -2.44 -0.92 -8.72
CA ASP A 180 -2.34 -0.04 -7.55
C ASP A 180 -2.90 -0.70 -6.28
N GLY A 181 -2.69 -0.08 -5.12
CA GLY A 181 -3.13 -0.63 -3.83
C GLY A 181 -4.62 -0.97 -3.75
N MET A 182 -5.49 -0.18 -4.40
CA MET A 182 -6.94 -0.43 -4.42
C MET A 182 -7.33 -1.61 -5.31
N SER A 183 -6.71 -1.71 -6.50
CA SER A 183 -6.90 -2.85 -7.41
C SER A 183 -6.37 -4.15 -6.80
N LEU A 184 -5.21 -4.09 -6.15
CA LEU A 184 -4.61 -5.23 -5.46
C LEU A 184 -5.40 -5.63 -4.21
N MET A 185 -5.97 -4.68 -3.46
CA MET A 185 -6.91 -5.00 -2.38
C MET A 185 -8.13 -5.74 -2.96
N SER A 186 -8.74 -5.22 -4.03
CA SER A 186 -9.87 -5.89 -4.70
C SER A 186 -9.54 -7.33 -5.14
N LEU A 187 -8.30 -7.57 -5.58
CA LEU A 187 -7.79 -8.91 -5.87
C LEU A 187 -7.70 -9.80 -4.63
N VAL A 188 -7.15 -9.30 -3.51
CA VAL A 188 -7.13 -10.04 -2.23
C VAL A 188 -8.54 -10.47 -1.84
N LEU A 189 -9.53 -9.59 -2.01
CA LEU A 189 -10.92 -9.88 -1.70
C LEU A 189 -11.53 -10.91 -2.66
N ALA A 190 -11.20 -10.86 -3.95
CA ALA A 190 -11.62 -11.86 -4.92
C ALA A 190 -11.05 -13.26 -4.62
N CYS A 191 -9.83 -13.32 -4.10
CA CYS A 191 -9.16 -14.55 -3.66
C CYS A 191 -9.58 -15.01 -2.25
N SER A 192 -10.39 -14.23 -1.55
CA SER A 192 -10.82 -14.52 -0.18
C SER A 192 -12.32 -14.79 -0.09
N ARG A 193 -12.74 -15.46 0.98
CA ARG A 193 -14.15 -15.68 1.31
C ARG A 193 -14.42 -15.29 2.76
N GLN A 194 -15.65 -14.90 3.07
CA GLN A 194 -16.03 -14.65 4.46
C GLN A 194 -15.95 -15.96 5.25
N ILE A 195 -15.46 -15.90 6.49
CA ILE A 195 -15.43 -17.08 7.37
C ILE A 195 -16.84 -17.51 7.78
N SER A 196 -17.73 -16.54 8.02
CA SER A 196 -19.14 -16.78 8.34
C SER A 196 -19.94 -17.34 7.16
N ASN A 197 -19.55 -17.02 5.92
CA ASN A 197 -20.19 -17.50 4.70
C ASN A 197 -19.13 -17.81 3.62
N PRO A 198 -18.68 -19.07 3.51
CA PRO A 198 -17.62 -19.48 2.60
C PRO A 198 -17.90 -19.26 1.10
N LYS A 199 -19.14 -18.97 0.71
CA LYS A 199 -19.50 -18.64 -0.69
C LYS A 199 -19.50 -17.14 -0.95
N ALA A 200 -19.53 -16.30 0.09
CA ALA A 200 -19.59 -14.84 -0.05
C ALA A 200 -18.21 -14.21 -0.18
N LEU A 201 -18.11 -13.20 -1.04
CA LEU A 201 -16.96 -12.30 -1.09
C LEU A 201 -16.97 -11.35 0.11
N PRO A 202 -15.80 -10.91 0.61
CA PRO A 202 -15.73 -9.89 1.64
C PRO A 202 -16.29 -8.54 1.18
N THR A 203 -16.68 -7.69 2.13
CA THR A 203 -17.16 -6.34 1.82
C THR A 203 -16.14 -5.27 2.20
N LEU A 204 -16.19 -4.14 1.49
CA LEU A 204 -15.51 -2.91 1.88
C LEU A 204 -16.55 -1.88 2.29
N PRO A 205 -16.27 -1.02 3.28
CA PRO A 205 -17.20 0.04 3.66
C PRO A 205 -17.25 1.08 2.55
N VAL A 206 -18.43 1.33 2.01
CA VAL A 206 -18.66 2.38 1.02
C VAL A 206 -19.31 3.58 1.71
N LYS A 207 -18.72 4.76 1.52
CA LYS A 207 -19.28 6.02 2.03
C LYS A 207 -20.60 6.30 1.30
N LYS A 208 -21.69 6.58 2.02
CA LYS A 208 -22.94 7.05 1.39
C LYS A 208 -22.64 8.29 0.56
N THR A 209 -22.88 8.24 -0.74
CA THR A 209 -23.07 9.45 -1.55
C THR A 209 -24.40 10.05 -1.14
N SER A 210 -24.39 11.13 -0.35
CA SER A 210 -25.59 11.94 -0.19
C SER A 210 -25.97 12.50 -1.56
N ASN A 211 -27.21 12.28 -1.99
CA ASN A 211 -27.72 12.98 -3.18
C ASN A 211 -27.54 14.48 -2.93
N PRO A 212 -26.90 15.23 -3.83
CA PRO A 212 -26.75 16.66 -3.64
C PRO A 212 -28.14 17.30 -3.66
N ASP A 213 -28.45 18.07 -2.61
CA ASP A 213 -29.65 18.90 -2.55
C ASP A 213 -29.74 19.81 -3.79
N PRO A 214 -30.98 20.13 -4.26
CA PRO A 214 -31.16 21.00 -5.41
C PRO A 214 -30.58 22.39 -5.12
N VAL A 215 -30.01 22.97 -6.17
CA VAL A 215 -29.14 24.15 -6.25
C VAL A 215 -29.43 25.22 -5.19
N ASN A 216 -28.45 25.45 -4.31
CA ASN A 216 -28.37 26.63 -3.45
C ASN A 216 -27.01 27.32 -3.64
N SER A 217 -26.90 28.61 -3.31
CA SER A 217 -25.68 29.45 -3.42
C SER A 217 -24.41 28.79 -2.84
N GLY A 218 -24.56 27.89 -1.87
CA GLY A 218 -23.50 27.07 -1.31
C GLY A 218 -22.80 26.13 -2.32
N ARG A 219 -23.47 25.66 -3.38
CA ARG A 219 -22.84 24.84 -4.44
C ARG A 219 -21.89 25.67 -5.30
N ILE A 220 -22.25 26.91 -5.65
CA ILE A 220 -21.35 27.82 -6.36
C ILE A 220 -20.13 28.13 -5.51
N TRP A 221 -20.32 28.45 -4.23
CA TRP A 221 -19.20 28.75 -3.34
C TRP A 221 -18.31 27.52 -3.10
N TRP A 222 -18.90 26.34 -2.96
CA TRP A 222 -18.18 25.07 -2.89
C TRP A 222 -17.36 24.79 -4.16
N THR A 223 -17.95 25.01 -5.35
CA THR A 223 -17.26 24.85 -6.63
C THR A 223 -16.11 25.85 -6.76
N ILE A 224 -16.32 27.11 -6.41
CA ILE A 224 -15.26 28.14 -6.40
C ILE A 224 -14.13 27.72 -5.46
N ARG A 225 -14.45 27.26 -4.24
CA ARG A 225 -13.46 26.78 -3.28
C ARG A 225 -12.70 25.55 -3.80
N LEU A 226 -13.38 24.63 -4.47
CA LEU A 226 -12.76 23.46 -5.09
C LEU A 226 -11.79 23.89 -6.21
N VAL A 227 -12.20 24.81 -7.09
CA VAL A 227 -11.35 25.35 -8.15
C VAL A 227 -10.14 26.07 -7.55
N TRP A 228 -10.35 26.92 -6.55
CA TRP A 228 -9.27 27.63 -5.87
C TRP A 228 -8.27 26.66 -5.22
N ASN A 229 -8.75 25.68 -4.45
CA ASN A 229 -7.88 24.66 -3.85
C ASN A 229 -7.12 23.88 -4.92
N THR A 230 -7.77 23.53 -6.03
CA THR A 230 -7.12 22.83 -7.15
C THR A 230 -6.02 23.69 -7.79
N ILE A 231 -6.24 25.00 -7.95
CA ILE A 231 -5.22 25.93 -8.44
C ILE A 231 -4.04 25.96 -7.46
N ILE A 232 -4.29 26.08 -6.16
CA ILE A 232 -3.24 26.05 -5.14
C ILE A 232 -2.49 24.72 -5.18
N ASP A 233 -3.17 23.58 -5.32
CA ASP A 233 -2.54 22.26 -5.40
C ASP A 233 -1.65 22.13 -6.64
N VAL A 234 -2.10 22.62 -7.80
CA VAL A 234 -1.31 22.65 -9.04
C VAL A 234 -0.09 23.56 -8.88
N LEU A 235 -0.25 24.76 -8.32
CA LEU A 235 0.85 25.68 -8.05
C LEU A 235 1.85 25.08 -7.06
N MET A 236 1.38 24.43 -6.00
CA MET A 236 2.22 23.76 -5.01
C MET A 236 2.94 22.55 -5.62
N PHE A 237 2.29 21.78 -6.48
CA PHE A 237 2.90 20.69 -7.22
C PHE A 237 4.02 21.20 -8.14
N LEU A 238 3.75 22.24 -8.94
CA LEU A 238 4.76 22.87 -9.81
C LEU A 238 5.90 23.51 -9.01
N ALA A 239 5.60 24.19 -7.92
CA ALA A 239 6.63 24.76 -7.05
C ALA A 239 7.48 23.64 -6.43
N THR A 240 6.86 22.51 -6.05
CA THR A 240 7.56 21.31 -5.56
C THR A 240 8.43 20.68 -6.62
N THR A 241 7.99 20.55 -7.87
CA THR A 241 8.84 20.00 -8.93
C THR A 241 10.02 20.93 -9.22
N LEU A 242 9.80 22.24 -9.23
CA LEU A 242 10.85 23.20 -9.61
C LEU A 242 11.86 23.46 -8.48
N PHE A 243 11.42 23.84 -7.27
CA PHE A 243 12.32 24.37 -6.24
C PHE A 243 11.94 24.11 -4.76
N LEU A 244 10.67 23.86 -4.41
CA LEU A 244 10.29 23.64 -3.00
C LEU A 244 10.75 22.26 -2.54
N LYS A 245 11.75 22.25 -1.65
CA LYS A 245 12.27 21.07 -0.97
C LYS A 245 11.87 21.07 0.51
N ASP A 246 11.76 19.87 1.06
CA ASP A 246 11.60 19.69 2.51
C ASP A 246 12.89 20.05 3.27
N THR A 247 12.72 20.32 4.57
CA THR A 247 13.85 20.55 5.47
C THR A 247 14.70 19.28 5.53
N MET A 248 16.02 19.39 5.42
CA MET A 248 16.89 18.23 5.62
C MET A 248 16.80 17.75 7.06
N THR A 249 16.37 16.50 7.24
CA THR A 249 16.24 15.84 8.54
C THR A 249 17.01 14.51 8.53
N PRO A 250 17.22 13.87 9.71
CA PRO A 250 17.72 12.51 9.77
C PRO A 250 16.96 11.50 8.89
N LEU A 251 15.70 11.76 8.54
CA LEU A 251 14.88 10.92 7.65
C LEU A 251 15.23 11.10 6.16
N SER A 252 15.89 12.21 5.79
CA SER A 252 16.18 12.60 4.40
C SER A 252 17.58 12.20 3.93
N ASN A 253 18.42 11.65 4.82
CA ASN A 253 19.87 11.52 4.59
C ASN A 253 20.29 10.38 3.63
N GLY A 254 19.41 9.45 3.24
CA GLY A 254 19.82 8.25 2.49
C GLY A 254 19.75 8.30 0.97
N TRP A 255 19.30 9.41 0.35
CA TRP A 255 19.25 9.52 -1.12
C TRP A 255 20.66 9.40 -1.79
N LYS A 256 21.74 9.60 -1.04
CA LYS A 256 23.08 9.85 -1.61
C LYS A 256 23.83 8.61 -2.13
N LYS A 257 23.30 7.40 -2.04
CA LYS A 257 23.99 6.20 -2.58
C LYS A 257 23.28 5.73 -3.86
N GLY A 258 24.08 5.57 -4.91
CA GLY A 258 23.67 5.43 -6.32
C GLY A 258 22.55 4.42 -6.59
N GLY A 259 21.85 4.66 -7.71
CA GLY A 259 20.67 3.91 -8.15
C GLY A 259 20.82 2.39 -8.03
N GLY A 260 20.12 1.83 -7.06
CA GLY A 260 20.02 0.41 -6.76
C GLY A 260 18.92 0.20 -5.72
N HIS A 261 18.45 -1.04 -5.54
CA HIS A 261 17.50 -1.36 -4.47
C HIS A 261 18.17 -1.16 -3.12
N VAL A 262 17.76 -0.10 -2.42
CA VAL A 262 18.08 0.07 -1.00
C VAL A 262 17.31 -0.99 -0.23
N PRO A 263 18.00 -1.91 0.47
CA PRO A 263 17.33 -2.94 1.27
C PRO A 263 16.34 -2.30 2.24
N ARG A 264 15.15 -2.86 2.32
CA ARG A 264 14.09 -2.39 3.21
C ARG A 264 13.84 -3.36 4.34
N ARG A 265 13.67 -2.81 5.53
CA ARG A 265 13.09 -3.53 6.67
C ARG A 265 11.60 -3.23 6.73
N PHE A 266 10.82 -4.29 6.90
CA PHE A 266 9.38 -4.20 7.06
C PHE A 266 9.02 -4.58 8.49
N VAL A 267 8.41 -3.66 9.21
CA VAL A 267 7.85 -3.91 10.55
C VAL A 267 6.41 -3.47 10.57
N TYR A 268 5.60 -4.10 11.40
CA TYR A 268 4.22 -3.72 11.57
C TYR A 268 3.79 -3.79 13.03
N ARG A 269 2.80 -2.97 13.37
CA ARG A 269 2.11 -2.98 14.66
C ARG A 269 0.62 -2.87 14.43
N THR A 270 -0.13 -3.66 15.17
CA THR A 270 -1.58 -3.69 15.08
C THR A 270 -2.19 -3.11 16.36
N VAL A 271 -3.05 -2.12 16.19
CA VAL A 271 -3.76 -1.43 17.28
C VAL A 271 -5.27 -1.55 17.10
N SER A 272 -6.03 -1.17 18.13
CA SER A 272 -7.49 -1.13 18.08
C SER A 272 -7.99 -0.05 17.12
N LEU A 273 -8.84 -0.43 16.16
CA LEU A 273 -9.56 0.54 15.33
C LEU A 273 -10.59 1.32 16.15
N ASP A 274 -11.10 0.74 17.23
CA ASP A 274 -12.07 1.40 18.10
C ASP A 274 -11.43 2.56 18.87
N ASP A 275 -10.16 2.43 19.28
CA ASP A 275 -9.38 3.53 19.85
C ASP A 275 -9.26 4.70 18.86
N ILE A 276 -9.01 4.40 17.59
CA ILE A 276 -8.94 5.41 16.52
C ILE A 276 -10.31 6.06 16.30
N LYS A 277 -11.40 5.28 16.29
CA LYS A 277 -12.77 5.78 16.16
C LYS A 277 -13.18 6.66 17.35
N LEU A 278 -12.73 6.31 18.56
CA LEU A 278 -12.95 7.11 19.77
C LEU A 278 -12.29 8.49 19.62
N ILE A 279 -11.03 8.55 19.20
CA ILE A 279 -10.34 9.83 18.95
C ILE A 279 -11.04 10.62 17.84
N LYS A 280 -11.37 9.96 16.72
CA LYS A 280 -12.09 10.57 15.58
C LYS A 280 -13.37 11.26 16.08
N ASN A 281 -14.19 10.55 16.85
CA ASN A 281 -15.47 11.06 17.32
C ASN A 281 -15.26 12.20 18.34
N GLY A 282 -14.35 12.02 19.30
CA GLY A 282 -14.09 13.04 20.32
C GLY A 282 -13.51 14.34 19.76
N MET A 283 -12.65 14.25 18.76
CA MET A 283 -12.09 15.43 18.09
C MET A 283 -12.94 15.96 16.93
N LYS A 284 -14.05 15.29 16.57
CA LYS A 284 -14.89 15.60 15.41
C LYS A 284 -14.11 15.65 14.09
N THR A 285 -13.18 14.71 13.90
CA THR A 285 -12.34 14.58 12.71
C THR A 285 -12.65 13.31 11.93
N THR A 286 -11.85 12.97 10.92
CA THR A 286 -11.91 11.70 10.19
C THR A 286 -10.83 10.73 10.67
N ILE A 287 -10.97 9.45 10.31
CA ILE A 287 -9.92 8.44 10.58
C ILE A 287 -8.57 8.88 9.97
N ASN A 288 -8.59 9.45 8.76
CA ASN A 288 -7.40 9.96 8.08
C ASN A 288 -6.69 11.04 8.90
N ASP A 289 -7.44 11.96 9.51
CA ASP A 289 -6.87 13.00 10.37
C ASP A 289 -6.21 12.40 11.61
N VAL A 290 -6.84 11.37 12.21
CA VAL A 290 -6.27 10.68 13.38
C VAL A 290 -4.97 9.97 13.01
N VAL A 291 -4.94 9.17 11.95
CA VAL A 291 -3.73 8.43 11.55
C VAL A 291 -2.60 9.38 11.11
N MET A 292 -2.93 10.50 10.47
CA MET A 292 -1.97 11.57 10.16
C MET A 292 -1.44 12.24 11.43
N GLY A 293 -2.30 12.53 12.40
CA GLY A 293 -1.91 13.08 13.70
C GLY A 293 -1.00 12.14 14.51
N VAL A 294 -1.33 10.85 14.53
CA VAL A 294 -0.49 9.80 15.15
C VAL A 294 0.87 9.73 14.46
N SER A 295 0.90 9.75 13.12
CA SER A 295 2.15 9.74 12.35
C SER A 295 3.01 10.96 12.65
N LEU A 296 2.41 12.15 12.70
CA LEU A 296 3.11 13.38 13.05
C LEU A 296 3.69 13.31 14.48
N ALA A 297 2.89 12.84 15.45
CA ALA A 297 3.33 12.71 16.83
C ALA A 297 4.45 11.68 17.00
N GLY A 298 4.33 10.49 16.38
CA GLY A 298 5.37 9.47 16.43
C GLY A 298 6.66 9.91 15.75
N LEU A 299 6.57 10.55 14.58
CA LEU A 299 7.74 11.13 13.89
C LEU A 299 8.38 12.25 14.70
N SER A 300 7.57 13.08 15.38
CA SER A 300 8.06 14.12 16.28
C SER A 300 8.88 13.51 17.42
N ARG A 301 8.39 12.44 18.06
CA ARG A 301 9.14 11.69 19.10
C ARG A 301 10.45 11.12 18.56
N TYR A 302 10.38 10.44 17.42
CA TYR A 302 11.54 9.85 16.76
C TYR A 302 12.60 10.91 16.43
N LEU A 303 12.23 11.99 15.74
CA LEU A 303 13.15 13.06 15.36
C LEU A 303 13.72 13.77 16.58
N ASN A 304 12.88 14.06 17.59
CA ASN A 304 13.33 14.72 18.82
C ASN A 304 14.42 13.92 19.53
N ARG A 305 14.29 12.58 19.51
CA ARG A 305 15.33 11.69 20.02
C ARG A 305 16.59 11.68 19.15
N ARG A 306 16.46 11.57 17.83
CA ARG A 306 17.61 11.56 16.90
C ARG A 306 18.42 12.86 16.95
N TYR A 307 17.75 14.01 17.04
CA TYR A 307 18.42 15.31 17.22
C TYR A 307 19.05 15.47 18.62
N GLY A 308 18.54 14.74 19.62
CA GLY A 308 19.12 14.68 20.96
C GLY A 308 20.43 13.88 21.00
N GLU A 309 20.48 12.74 20.29
CA GLU A 309 21.68 11.88 20.19
C GLU A 309 22.88 12.60 19.54
N THR A 310 22.63 13.51 18.60
CA THR A 310 23.68 14.26 17.88
C THR A 310 24.28 15.43 18.68
N LYS A 311 23.70 15.83 19.81
CA LYS A 311 24.26 16.89 20.67
C LYS A 311 25.14 16.22 21.71
N GLU A 312 26.44 16.53 21.75
CA GLU A 312 27.46 15.94 22.64
C GLU A 312 27.24 16.18 24.16
N ASP A 313 26.05 16.54 24.62
CA ASP A 313 25.75 16.75 26.03
C ASP A 313 25.30 15.45 26.71
N LYS A 314 26.14 14.98 27.64
CA LYS A 314 25.92 13.86 28.58
C LYS A 314 24.78 14.12 29.57
N GLY A 315 23.57 14.33 29.07
CA GLY A 315 22.41 14.67 29.90
C GLY A 315 21.09 14.78 29.14
N ALA A 316 20.84 13.90 28.17
CA ALA A 316 19.56 13.87 27.45
C ALA A 316 18.44 13.30 28.35
N THR A 317 17.89 14.13 29.23
CA THR A 317 16.58 13.86 29.83
C THR A 317 15.48 14.17 28.81
N GLN A 318 14.45 13.32 28.75
CA GLN A 318 13.25 13.42 27.88
C GLN A 318 12.50 14.77 27.92
N LYS A 319 12.93 15.76 28.72
CA LYS A 319 12.21 17.02 28.99
C LYS A 319 12.60 18.21 28.09
N LYS A 320 13.65 18.13 27.26
CA LYS A 320 14.02 19.21 26.32
C LYS A 320 13.54 18.90 24.90
N ASN A 321 12.89 19.88 24.26
CA ASN A 321 12.54 19.80 22.84
C ASN A 321 13.81 20.05 22.00
N ASN A 322 14.30 19.00 21.34
CA ASN A 322 15.49 19.03 20.48
C ASN A 322 15.16 19.31 19.01
N LEU A 323 13.88 19.46 18.65
CA LEU A 323 13.47 19.71 17.27
C LEU A 323 13.86 21.13 16.82
N PRO A 324 14.41 21.28 15.60
CA PRO A 324 14.56 22.57 14.95
C PRO A 324 13.22 23.31 14.82
N LYS A 325 13.26 24.64 14.85
CA LYS A 325 12.05 25.49 14.89
C LYS A 325 11.14 25.40 13.65
N ASN A 326 11.67 24.99 12.50
CA ASN A 326 10.95 25.00 11.21
C ASN A 326 11.21 23.72 10.39
N ILE A 327 10.73 22.57 10.88
CA ILE A 327 10.77 21.33 10.11
C ILE A 327 9.55 21.27 9.18
N ARG A 328 9.79 21.08 7.89
CA ARG A 328 8.77 20.71 6.91
C ARG A 328 8.98 19.27 6.49
N LEU A 329 7.96 18.44 6.71
CA LEU A 329 7.86 17.09 6.18
C LEU A 329 6.62 17.02 5.30
N ARG A 330 6.80 16.64 4.03
CA ARG A 330 5.71 16.33 3.11
C ARG A 330 5.74 14.84 2.81
N ALA A 331 4.55 14.23 2.89
CA ALA A 331 4.32 12.87 2.48
C ALA A 331 3.73 12.84 1.07
N THR A 332 4.25 11.97 0.22
CA THR A 332 3.70 11.75 -1.13
C THR A 332 2.73 10.56 -1.11
N LEU A 333 1.59 10.74 -1.78
CA LEU A 333 0.61 9.69 -2.06
C LEU A 333 0.52 9.53 -3.58
N ILE A 334 0.80 8.32 -4.08
CA ILE A 334 0.70 8.02 -5.51
C ILE A 334 -0.60 7.29 -5.77
N MET A 335 -1.36 7.79 -6.72
CA MET A 335 -2.56 7.16 -7.25
C MET A 335 -2.39 6.99 -8.76
N ASN A 336 -2.99 5.94 -9.33
CA ASN A 336 -2.95 5.74 -10.77
C ASN A 336 -3.84 6.80 -11.46
N ILE A 337 -3.24 7.68 -12.26
CA ILE A 337 -3.95 8.73 -13.00
C ILE A 337 -4.00 8.33 -14.49
N ARG A 338 -5.08 8.76 -15.16
CA ARG A 338 -5.37 8.60 -16.60
C ARG A 338 -4.18 8.98 -17.52
N PRO A 339 -4.23 8.62 -18.82
CA PRO A 339 -3.10 8.75 -19.74
C PRO A 339 -2.46 10.16 -19.73
N SER A 340 -1.14 10.22 -19.54
CA SER A 340 -0.36 11.45 -19.59
C SER A 340 0.30 11.65 -20.97
N PRO A 341 0.59 12.89 -21.41
CA PRO A 341 1.12 13.18 -22.75
C PRO A 341 2.53 12.65 -23.05
N GLY A 342 3.28 12.13 -22.07
CA GLY A 342 4.57 11.48 -22.29
C GLY A 342 5.14 10.82 -21.04
N ILE A 343 5.67 9.59 -21.17
CA ILE A 343 6.13 8.75 -20.04
C ILE A 343 7.39 9.34 -19.40
N HIS A 344 8.36 9.78 -20.21
CA HIS A 344 9.60 10.36 -19.70
C HIS A 344 9.36 11.65 -18.91
N VAL A 345 8.43 12.50 -19.36
CA VAL A 345 8.04 13.70 -18.63
C VAL A 345 7.37 13.33 -17.31
N ALA A 346 6.47 12.35 -17.32
CA ALA A 346 5.83 11.87 -16.09
C ALA A 346 6.86 11.26 -15.13
N ALA A 347 7.74 10.36 -15.58
CA ALA A 347 8.81 9.76 -14.78
C ALA A 347 9.73 10.84 -14.18
N PHE A 348 10.13 11.83 -14.99
CA PHE A 348 10.93 12.97 -14.53
C PHE A 348 10.21 13.76 -13.44
N LEU A 349 8.92 14.06 -13.61
CA LEU A 349 8.10 14.77 -12.62
C LEU A 349 7.99 13.95 -11.32
N TYR A 350 7.68 12.66 -11.41
CA TYR A 350 7.60 11.75 -10.26
C TYR A 350 8.91 11.75 -9.49
N HIS A 351 10.03 11.47 -10.17
CA HIS A 351 11.35 11.48 -9.56
C HIS A 351 11.64 12.83 -8.89
N ARG A 352 11.34 13.95 -9.54
CA ARG A 352 11.59 15.28 -8.99
C ARG A 352 10.78 15.57 -7.73
N VAL A 353 9.49 15.22 -7.70
CA VAL A 353 8.63 15.37 -6.50
C VAL A 353 9.13 14.49 -5.36
N MET A 354 9.48 13.23 -5.67
CA MET A 354 10.02 12.29 -4.68
C MET A 354 11.30 12.83 -4.04
N ASN A 355 12.18 13.46 -4.81
CA ASN A 355 13.45 14.00 -4.31
C ASN A 355 13.28 15.26 -3.45
N HIS A 356 12.11 15.89 -3.51
CA HIS A 356 11.83 17.13 -2.80
C HIS A 356 10.92 16.92 -1.58
N THR A 357 10.45 15.70 -1.36
CA THR A 357 9.59 15.28 -0.25
C THR A 357 10.32 14.30 0.67
N THR A 358 9.85 14.12 1.91
CA THR A 358 10.61 13.35 2.92
C THR A 358 10.23 11.89 2.98
N MET A 359 8.95 11.57 2.77
CA MET A 359 8.42 10.23 2.97
C MET A 359 7.24 9.96 2.05
N CYS A 360 6.80 8.70 2.01
CA CYS A 360 5.54 8.32 1.41
C CYS A 360 4.55 7.83 2.48
N PHE A 361 3.27 8.01 2.22
CA PHE A 361 2.19 7.68 3.12
C PHE A 361 1.03 7.04 2.35
N SER A 362 0.41 6.00 2.90
CA SER A 362 -0.80 5.39 2.35
C SER A 362 -1.74 4.92 3.44
N ASN A 363 -3.04 4.94 3.15
CA ASN A 363 -4.07 4.33 4.00
C ASN A 363 -5.04 3.55 3.10
N ILE A 364 -5.10 2.24 3.28
CA ILE A 364 -5.97 1.33 2.52
C ILE A 364 -7.00 0.73 3.48
N VAL A 365 -8.27 0.92 3.16
CA VAL A 365 -9.36 0.31 3.90
C VAL A 365 -9.49 -1.14 3.47
N GLY A 366 -9.44 -2.06 4.44
CA GLY A 366 -9.66 -3.48 4.22
C GLY A 366 -11.01 -3.98 4.71
N PRO A 367 -11.22 -5.30 4.70
CA PRO A 367 -12.47 -5.95 5.06
C PRO A 367 -12.96 -5.65 6.46
N MET A 368 -14.28 -5.63 6.60
CA MET A 368 -14.95 -5.44 7.89
C MET A 368 -15.21 -6.77 8.62
N GLU A 369 -15.15 -7.88 7.91
CA GLU A 369 -15.41 -9.22 8.43
C GLU A 369 -14.15 -10.09 8.47
N GLU A 370 -14.20 -11.19 9.22
CA GLU A 370 -13.19 -12.24 9.12
C GLU A 370 -13.23 -12.88 7.73
N ILE A 371 -12.05 -12.98 7.10
CA ILE A 371 -11.89 -13.54 5.76
C ILE A 371 -10.90 -14.70 5.81
N GLY A 372 -11.08 -15.68 4.93
CA GLY A 372 -10.13 -16.75 4.68
C GLY A 372 -9.56 -16.67 3.28
N PHE A 373 -8.24 -16.79 3.16
CA PHE A 373 -7.53 -16.93 1.90
C PHE A 373 -7.52 -18.41 1.49
N TYR A 374 -8.31 -18.78 0.49
CA TYR A 374 -8.53 -20.16 0.04
C TYR A 374 -8.79 -21.18 1.17
N GLY A 375 -9.61 -20.78 2.14
CA GLY A 375 -9.96 -21.63 3.30
C GLY A 375 -9.03 -21.50 4.50
N HIS A 376 -7.94 -20.73 4.40
CA HIS A 376 -7.06 -20.41 5.53
C HIS A 376 -7.48 -19.09 6.18
N PRO A 377 -8.06 -19.08 7.39
CA PRO A 377 -8.52 -17.86 8.04
C PRO A 377 -7.37 -16.88 8.25
N MET A 378 -7.60 -15.60 7.95
CA MET A 378 -6.59 -14.56 8.07
C MET A 378 -6.57 -13.98 9.49
N ALA A 379 -5.38 -13.73 10.01
CA ALA A 379 -5.14 -13.08 11.29
C ALA A 379 -4.89 -11.58 11.11
N PHE A 380 -4.13 -11.20 10.08
CA PHE A 380 -3.83 -9.80 9.75
C PHE A 380 -3.47 -9.62 8.26
N LEU A 381 -3.53 -8.36 7.83
CA LEU A 381 -3.01 -7.85 6.55
C LEU A 381 -2.04 -6.70 6.83
N ALA A 382 -0.85 -6.75 6.23
CA ALA A 382 0.19 -5.75 6.37
C ALA A 382 0.88 -5.47 5.02
N PRO A 383 0.22 -4.77 4.08
CA PRO A 383 0.81 -4.40 2.81
C PRO A 383 1.76 -3.21 2.93
N SER A 384 2.86 -3.24 2.18
CA SER A 384 3.79 -2.11 2.01
C SER A 384 4.39 -2.07 0.60
N VAL A 385 5.28 -1.12 0.36
CA VAL A 385 6.02 -1.00 -0.90
C VAL A 385 7.52 -0.82 -0.65
N TYR A 386 8.32 -1.22 -1.63
CA TYR A 386 9.75 -0.89 -1.70
C TYR A 386 10.16 -0.58 -3.13
N GLY A 387 11.36 -0.01 -3.28
CA GLY A 387 11.87 0.49 -4.55
C GLY A 387 11.53 1.96 -4.80
N GLN A 388 10.60 2.54 -4.02
CA GLN A 388 10.47 3.99 -3.92
C GLN A 388 11.73 4.57 -3.27
N PRO A 389 12.03 5.84 -3.54
CA PRO A 389 13.35 6.33 -3.18
C PRO A 389 13.39 7.07 -1.83
N HIS A 390 12.24 7.25 -1.18
CA HIS A 390 12.17 7.74 0.19
C HIS A 390 12.69 6.74 1.21
N GLY A 391 13.33 7.23 2.27
CA GLY A 391 13.80 6.41 3.39
C GLY A 391 12.71 5.72 4.21
N LEU A 392 11.49 6.26 4.17
CA LEU A 392 10.36 5.82 4.99
C LEU A 392 9.06 5.80 4.17
N MET A 393 8.37 4.67 4.23
CA MET A 393 6.96 4.51 3.87
C MET A 393 6.17 4.17 5.14
N ILE A 394 5.07 4.88 5.39
CA ILE A 394 4.09 4.48 6.41
C ILE A 394 2.79 4.09 5.71
N HIS A 395 2.34 2.86 5.92
CA HIS A 395 1.07 2.34 5.46
C HIS A 395 0.12 2.10 6.63
N PHE A 396 -1.13 2.46 6.47
CA PHE A 396 -2.23 2.09 7.36
C PHE A 396 -3.12 1.10 6.62
N GLN A 397 -3.42 -0.01 7.27
CA GLN A 397 -4.31 -1.04 6.73
C GLN A 397 -5.33 -1.42 7.79
N SER A 398 -6.62 -1.20 7.52
CA SER A 398 -7.68 -1.69 8.41
C SER A 398 -8.04 -3.14 8.08
N TYR A 399 -8.35 -3.93 9.11
CA TYR A 399 -8.90 -5.27 8.96
C TYR A 399 -9.76 -5.59 10.17
N ILE A 400 -11.05 -5.87 9.95
CA ILE A 400 -12.06 -6.06 11.01
C ILE A 400 -12.11 -4.82 11.92
N ASN A 401 -11.78 -4.96 13.21
CA ASN A 401 -11.72 -3.91 14.21
C ASN A 401 -10.27 -3.54 14.57
N LYS A 402 -9.33 -3.86 13.68
CA LYS A 402 -7.90 -3.60 13.86
C LYS A 402 -7.40 -2.62 12.81
N MET A 403 -6.43 -1.79 13.22
CA MET A 403 -5.63 -0.97 12.32
C MET A 403 -4.18 -1.40 12.42
N THR A 404 -3.56 -1.75 11.31
CA THR A 404 -2.15 -2.10 11.24
C THR A 404 -1.36 -0.95 10.62
N PHE A 405 -0.35 -0.46 11.34
CA PHE A 405 0.67 0.42 10.78
C PHE A 405 1.80 -0.44 10.24
N VAL A 406 2.16 -0.27 8.97
CA VAL A 406 3.23 -1.03 8.31
C VAL A 406 4.29 -0.04 7.86
N LEU A 407 5.50 -0.21 8.37
CA LEU A 407 6.65 0.62 8.01
C LEU A 407 7.52 -0.15 7.02
N SER A 408 7.88 0.50 5.92
CA SER A 408 8.98 0.08 5.05
C SER A 408 10.08 1.12 5.16
N VAL A 409 11.22 0.72 5.71
CA VAL A 409 12.31 1.65 6.06
C VAL A 409 13.63 1.24 5.44
N ASP A 410 14.45 2.22 5.12
CA ASP A 410 15.89 2.02 4.96
C ASP A 410 16.55 1.98 6.35
N GLU A 411 17.19 0.87 6.70
CA GLU A 411 17.85 0.66 8.00
C GLU A 411 19.07 1.58 8.20
N GLU A 412 19.68 2.12 7.13
CA GLU A 412 20.74 3.12 7.28
C GLU A 412 20.18 4.46 7.82
N ILE A 413 18.93 4.79 7.47
CA ILE A 413 18.24 6.03 7.86
C ILE A 413 17.52 5.86 9.21
N ILE A 414 16.83 4.72 9.37
CA ILE A 414 16.05 4.36 10.56
C ILE A 414 16.59 3.01 11.07
N PRO A 415 17.66 3.02 11.91
CA PRO A 415 18.32 1.80 12.37
C PRO A 415 17.47 0.91 13.25
N ASP A 416 16.48 1.50 13.94
CA ASP A 416 15.55 0.78 14.81
C ASP A 416 14.10 1.09 14.42
N PRO A 417 13.55 0.39 13.41
CA PRO A 417 12.19 0.61 12.96
C PRO A 417 11.14 0.12 13.95
N ASN A 418 11.44 -0.90 14.76
CA ASN A 418 10.54 -1.37 15.81
C ASN A 418 10.26 -0.25 16.81
N ARG A 419 11.29 0.51 17.20
CA ARG A 419 11.13 1.67 18.08
C ARG A 419 10.30 2.80 17.47
N LEU A 420 10.36 3.02 16.16
CA LEU A 420 9.48 3.98 15.48
C LEU A 420 8.02 3.49 15.49
N CYS A 421 7.80 2.19 15.32
CA CYS A 421 6.50 1.56 15.51
C CYS A 421 5.96 1.78 16.93
N ASP A 422 6.81 1.59 17.94
CA ASP A 422 6.44 1.84 19.35
C ASP A 422 6.12 3.32 19.60
N ASP A 423 6.88 4.26 19.00
CA ASP A 423 6.58 5.70 19.09
C ASP A 423 5.21 6.05 18.49
N LEU A 424 4.78 5.38 17.42
CA LEU A 424 3.46 5.57 16.81
C LEU A 424 2.35 5.04 17.71
N GLU A 425 2.51 3.83 18.24
CA GLU A 425 1.55 3.23 19.17
C GLU A 425 1.41 4.03 20.47
N GLU A 426 2.52 4.45 21.06
CA GLU A 426 2.54 5.28 22.26
C GLU A 426 1.89 6.66 22.00
N SER A 427 2.12 7.24 20.81
CA SER A 427 1.47 8.49 20.41
C SER A 427 -0.04 8.34 20.27
N LEU A 428 -0.53 7.24 19.69
CA LEU A 428 -1.96 6.93 19.66
C LEU A 428 -2.54 6.86 21.06
N LYS A 429 -1.86 6.15 21.97
CA LYS A 429 -2.28 6.03 23.37
C LYS A 429 -2.37 7.39 24.05
N PHE A 430 -1.35 8.24 23.92
CA PHE A 430 -1.39 9.58 24.50
C PHE A 430 -2.50 10.46 23.94
N ILE A 431 -2.74 10.41 22.63
CA ILE A 431 -3.84 11.16 22.02
C ILE A 431 -5.18 10.67 22.57
N LYS A 432 -5.38 9.35 22.67
CA LYS A 432 -6.57 8.76 23.27
C LYS A 432 -6.78 9.21 24.71
N ASP A 433 -5.75 9.07 25.55
CA ASP A 433 -5.81 9.42 26.97
C ASP A 433 -6.13 10.92 27.14
N ALA A 434 -5.58 11.79 26.28
CA ALA A 434 -5.89 13.21 26.28
C ALA A 434 -7.35 13.52 25.88
N VAL A 435 -7.90 12.81 24.89
CA VAL A 435 -9.31 12.94 24.47
C VAL A 435 -10.25 12.52 25.61
N VAL A 436 -9.94 11.41 26.28
CA VAL A 436 -10.70 10.91 27.44
C VAL A 436 -10.59 11.87 28.63
N ALA A 437 -9.38 12.30 28.99
CA ALA A 437 -9.15 13.22 30.11
C ALA A 437 -9.87 14.58 29.92
N ARG A 438 -10.00 15.04 28.68
CA ARG A 438 -10.74 16.26 28.32
C ARG A 438 -12.25 16.07 28.19
N ARG A 439 -12.78 14.86 28.44
CA ARG A 439 -14.21 14.50 28.32
C ARG A 439 -14.80 14.84 26.97
N LEU A 440 -14.04 14.56 25.92
CA LEU A 440 -14.48 14.79 24.54
C LEU A 440 -15.31 13.63 23.97
N VAL A 441 -15.39 12.51 24.70
CA VAL A 441 -16.14 11.30 24.34
C VAL A 441 -17.12 10.91 25.43
#